data_AF-A0A2G2WA89-F1
#
_entry.id   AF-A0A2G2WA89-F1
#
_cell.length_a   1.000
_cell.length_b   1.000
_cell.length_c   1.000
_cell.angle_alpha   90.00
_cell.angle_beta   90.00
_cell.angle_gamma   90.00
#
_symmetry.space_group_name_H-M   'P 1'
#
loop_
_entity.id
_entity.type
_entity.pdbx_description
1 polymer ?
#
loop_
_entity_poly.entity_id
_entity_poly.type
_entity_poly.pdbx_seq_one_letter_code
_entity_poly.pdbx_strand_id
1 'polypeptide(L)'
;MQSITNSTAEAAASQKDKSLLLRLDANYGFIVNAAWVNDPPVRNSQEVIVMKIRAFRMVHEGESLLKLVLELKKIARFSGFASLNDHMDQRTGEFTEPTEKIYSMLSRNVEEAAASLKELESHYY
;
A
#
# COMPACT_ATOMS: atom_id res chain seq x y z
N MET A 1 7.05 -19.44 -4.46
CA MET A 1 6.30 -18.96 -3.27
C MET A 1 5.97 -17.47 -3.36
N GLN A 2 6.91 -16.57 -3.75
CA GLN A 2 6.66 -15.12 -3.94
C GLN A 2 5.44 -14.74 -4.81
N SER A 3 5.21 -15.46 -5.92
CA SER A 3 4.10 -15.12 -6.85
C SER A 3 2.71 -15.38 -6.25
N ILE A 4 2.56 -16.41 -5.41
CA ILE A 4 1.29 -16.74 -4.74
C ILE A 4 0.97 -15.71 -3.65
N THR A 5 1.99 -15.22 -2.94
CA THR A 5 1.83 -14.19 -1.89
C THR A 5 1.48 -12.82 -2.45
N ASN A 6 1.96 -12.47 -3.65
CA ASN A 6 1.60 -11.21 -4.30
C ASN A 6 0.16 -11.25 -4.83
N SER A 7 -0.27 -12.37 -5.42
CA SER A 7 -1.64 -12.54 -5.92
C SER A 7 -2.69 -12.51 -4.79
N THR A 8 -2.39 -13.05 -3.62
CA THR A 8 -3.30 -12.99 -2.46
C THR A 8 -3.34 -11.60 -1.82
N ALA A 9 -2.23 -10.87 -1.82
CA ALA A 9 -2.16 -9.49 -1.33
C ALA A 9 -2.94 -8.52 -2.24
N GLU A 10 -2.85 -8.68 -3.55
CA GLU A 10 -3.62 -7.90 -4.53
C GLU A 10 -5.14 -8.15 -4.42
N ALA A 11 -5.54 -9.41 -4.22
CA ALA A 11 -6.94 -9.75 -4.00
C ALA A 11 -7.49 -9.13 -2.71
N ALA A 12 -6.71 -9.14 -1.62
CA ALA A 12 -7.07 -8.51 -0.36
C ALA A 12 -7.17 -6.98 -0.48
N ALA A 13 -6.26 -6.34 -1.23
CA ALA A 13 -6.31 -4.92 -1.51
C ALA A 13 -7.57 -4.54 -2.33
N SER A 14 -7.87 -5.29 -3.39
CA SER A 14 -9.08 -5.07 -4.20
C SER A 14 -10.37 -5.27 -3.41
N GLN A 15 -10.42 -6.27 -2.51
CA GLN A 15 -11.57 -6.48 -1.63
C GLN A 15 -11.73 -5.33 -0.63
N LYS A 16 -10.61 -4.81 -0.11
CA LYS A 16 -10.61 -3.65 0.77
C LYS A 16 -11.14 -2.41 0.05
N ASP A 17 -10.68 -2.12 -1.15
CA ASP A 17 -11.15 -0.97 -1.95
C ASP A 17 -12.66 -1.00 -2.20
N LYS A 18 -13.20 -2.18 -2.55
CA LYS A 18 -14.64 -2.39 -2.71
C LYS A 18 -15.42 -2.12 -1.42
N SER A 19 -14.91 -2.56 -0.27
CA SER A 19 -15.53 -2.30 1.03
C SER A 19 -15.53 -0.81 1.39
N LEU A 20 -14.45 -0.09 1.09
CA LEU A 20 -14.33 1.35 1.31
C LEU A 20 -15.32 2.13 0.44
N LEU A 21 -15.49 1.73 -0.82
CA LEU A 21 -16.44 2.35 -1.75
C LEU A 21 -17.89 2.15 -1.32
N LEU A 22 -18.27 0.93 -0.93
CA LEU A 22 -19.61 0.65 -0.41
C LEU A 22 -19.95 1.48 0.83
N ARG A 23 -18.98 1.68 1.73
CA ARG A 23 -19.15 2.54 2.91
C ARG A 23 -19.28 4.02 2.53
N LEU A 24 -18.53 4.49 1.54
CA LEU A 24 -18.65 5.85 1.02
C LEU A 24 -20.07 6.12 0.51
N ASP A 25 -20.56 5.26 -0.38
CA ASP A 25 -21.86 5.41 -1.03
C ASP A 25 -23.00 5.37 0.00
N ALA A 26 -22.92 4.45 0.97
CA ALA A 26 -23.90 4.36 2.05
C ALA A 26 -23.94 5.61 2.92
N ASN A 27 -22.77 6.08 3.40
CA ASN A 27 -22.67 7.24 4.28
C ASN A 27 -23.12 8.53 3.56
N TYR A 28 -22.62 8.76 2.34
CA TYR A 28 -22.93 9.95 1.55
C TYR A 28 -24.39 9.98 1.14
N GLY A 29 -24.92 8.86 0.65
CA GLY A 29 -26.34 8.73 0.28
C GLY A 29 -27.26 9.02 1.46
N PHE A 30 -26.90 8.56 2.67
CA PHE A 30 -27.68 8.85 3.87
C PHE A 30 -27.67 10.35 4.23
N ILE A 31 -26.50 10.99 4.24
CA ILE A 31 -26.36 12.41 4.59
C ILE A 31 -27.12 13.30 3.60
N VAL A 32 -26.98 13.03 2.29
CA VAL A 32 -27.67 13.79 1.24
C VAL A 32 -29.18 13.65 1.36
N ASN A 33 -29.67 12.42 1.55
CA ASN A 33 -31.11 12.18 1.74
C ASN A 33 -31.65 12.85 3.00
N ALA A 34 -30.89 12.83 4.11
CA ALA A 34 -31.28 13.50 5.34
C ALA A 34 -31.33 15.03 5.21
N ALA A 35 -30.45 15.62 4.39
CA ALA A 35 -30.37 17.06 4.15
C ALA A 35 -31.43 17.58 3.15
N TRP A 36 -31.92 16.73 2.24
CA TRP A 36 -32.90 17.12 1.21
C TRP A 36 -34.36 17.14 1.69
N VAL A 37 -34.67 16.50 2.81
CA VAL A 37 -36.03 16.50 3.35
C VAL A 37 -36.31 17.83 4.02
N ASN A 38 -37.17 18.66 3.41
CA ASN A 38 -37.69 19.89 4.03
C ASN A 38 -38.11 19.61 5.48
N ASP A 39 -37.56 20.34 6.44
CA ASP A 39 -37.93 20.20 7.85
C ASP A 39 -39.32 20.81 8.08
N PRO A 40 -40.37 19.99 8.28
CA PRO A 40 -41.69 20.51 8.59
C PRO A 40 -41.63 21.18 9.98
N PRO A 41 -42.45 22.21 10.23
CA PRO A 41 -42.56 22.77 11.57
C PRO A 41 -42.92 21.65 12.57
N VAL A 42 -42.12 21.50 13.62
CA VAL A 42 -42.33 20.49 14.67
C VAL A 42 -43.54 20.88 15.51
N ARG A 43 -44.58 20.05 15.50
CA ARG A 43 -45.91 20.32 16.10
C ARG A 43 -46.19 19.52 17.36
N ASN A 44 -45.41 18.48 17.65
CA ASN A 44 -45.59 17.64 18.84
C ASN A 44 -44.27 16.99 19.31
N SER A 45 -44.32 16.36 20.49
CA SER A 45 -43.17 15.68 21.11
C SER A 45 -42.65 14.48 20.31
N GLN A 46 -43.51 13.80 19.54
CA GLN A 46 -43.12 12.68 18.68
C GLN A 46 -42.25 13.15 17.52
N GLU A 47 -42.60 14.27 16.88
CA GLU A 47 -41.84 14.89 15.80
C GLU A 47 -40.49 15.42 16.29
N VAL A 48 -40.40 15.94 17.53
CA VAL A 48 -39.13 16.29 18.17
C VAL A 48 -38.20 15.08 18.26
N ILE A 49 -38.73 13.90 18.64
CA ILE A 49 -37.94 12.67 18.76
C ILE A 49 -37.44 12.21 17.39
N VAL A 50 -38.29 12.22 16.37
CA VAL A 50 -37.91 11.86 15.00
C VAL A 50 -36.82 12.78 14.46
N MET A 51 -36.91 14.08 14.71
CA MET A 51 -35.89 15.06 14.33
C MET A 51 -34.57 14.83 15.07
N LYS A 52 -34.60 14.51 16.37
CA LYS A 52 -33.41 14.14 17.15
C LYS A 52 -32.73 12.88 16.61
N ILE A 53 -33.50 11.83 16.29
CA ILE A 53 -32.96 10.60 15.71
C ILE A 53 -32.32 10.89 14.35
N ARG A 54 -32.95 11.72 13.51
CA ARG A 54 -32.39 12.15 12.22
C ARG A 54 -31.05 12.89 12.40
N ALA A 55 -31.01 13.90 13.26
CA ALA A 55 -29.80 14.67 13.53
C ALA A 55 -28.66 13.78 14.06
N PHE A 56 -28.97 12.89 15.01
CA PHE A 56 -28.02 11.90 15.52
C PHE A 56 -27.46 11.02 14.41
N ARG A 57 -28.33 10.48 13.54
CA ARG A 57 -27.92 9.60 12.44
C ARG A 57 -27.06 10.33 11.42
N MET A 58 -27.37 11.59 11.11
CA MET A 58 -26.57 12.42 10.21
C MET A 58 -25.16 12.66 10.76
N VAL A 59 -25.03 12.96 12.06
CA VAL A 59 -23.73 13.12 12.73
C VAL A 59 -22.97 11.79 12.73
N HIS A 60 -23.64 10.68 13.03
CA HIS A 60 -23.05 9.34 13.04
C HIS A 60 -22.48 8.95 11.67
N GLU A 61 -23.23 9.15 10.59
CA GLU A 61 -22.73 8.88 9.23
C GLU A 61 -21.60 9.83 8.84
N GLY A 62 -21.63 11.08 9.30
CA GLY A 62 -20.52 12.04 9.13
C GLY A 62 -19.23 11.58 9.81
N GLU A 63 -19.31 11.07 11.03
CA GLU A 63 -18.15 10.47 11.73
C GLU A 63 -17.64 9.21 11.03
N SER A 64 -18.53 8.37 10.52
CA SER A 64 -18.19 7.19 9.72
C SER A 64 -17.44 7.58 8.44
N LEU A 65 -17.87 8.66 7.78
CA LEU A 65 -17.21 9.23 6.61
C LEU A 65 -15.83 9.81 6.95
N LEU A 66 -15.69 10.52 8.07
CA LEU A 66 -14.40 11.03 8.52
C LEU A 66 -13.39 9.89 8.76
N LYS A 67 -13.81 8.80 9.40
CA LYS A 67 -12.97 7.60 9.59
C LYS A 67 -12.52 7.02 8.25
N LEU A 68 -13.42 6.97 7.26
CA LEU A 68 -13.11 6.50 5.91
C LEU A 68 -12.05 7.38 5.23
N VAL A 69 -12.19 8.71 5.29
CA VAL A 69 -11.21 9.65 4.73
C VAL A 69 -9.83 9.49 5.39
N LEU A 70 -9.78 9.28 6.70
CA LEU A 70 -8.53 9.02 7.42
C LEU A 70 -7.86 7.72 6.96
N GLU A 71 -8.65 6.67 6.72
CA GLU A 71 -8.14 5.41 6.19
C GLU A 71 -7.59 5.55 4.77
N LEU A 72 -8.30 6.26 3.89
CA LEU A 72 -7.84 6.57 2.52
C LEU A 72 -6.55 7.39 2.53
N LYS A 73 -6.46 8.40 3.41
CA LYS A 73 -5.23 9.19 3.59
C LYS A 73 -4.05 8.32 4.03
N LYS A 74 -4.29 7.34 4.90
CA LYS A 74 -3.28 6.38 5.33
C LYS A 74 -2.80 5.55 4.13
N ILE A 75 -3.72 4.98 3.35
CA ILE A 75 -3.39 4.18 2.16
C ILE A 75 -2.60 5.01 1.15
N ALA A 76 -3.04 6.23 0.83
CA ALA A 76 -2.35 7.12 -0.10
C ALA A 76 -0.95 7.53 0.36
N ARG A 77 -0.72 7.65 1.66
CA ARG A 77 0.62 7.88 2.22
C ARG A 77 1.54 6.67 2.04
N PHE A 78 0.99 5.46 2.14
CA PHE A 78 1.77 4.23 2.09
C PHE A 78 1.91 3.61 0.68
N SER A 79 1.06 4.00 -0.29
CA SER A 79 1.12 3.49 -1.66
C SER A 79 2.43 3.82 -2.37
N GLY A 80 3.02 5.00 -2.09
CA GLY A 80 4.33 5.38 -2.62
C GLY A 80 5.49 4.50 -2.12
N PHE A 81 5.36 3.88 -0.94
CA PHE A 81 6.39 3.00 -0.40
C PHE A 81 6.42 1.63 -1.08
N ALA A 82 5.27 1.13 -1.55
CA ALA A 82 5.23 -0.13 -2.30
C ALA A 82 5.98 0.02 -3.64
N SER A 83 5.68 1.08 -4.40
CA SER A 83 6.39 1.40 -5.63
C SER A 83 7.88 1.70 -5.40
N LEU A 84 8.22 2.36 -4.29
CA LEU A 84 9.62 2.60 -3.92
C LEU A 84 10.34 1.29 -3.59
N ASN A 85 9.67 0.36 -2.90
CA ASN A 85 10.22 -0.95 -2.57
C ASN A 85 10.50 -1.77 -3.83
N ASP A 86 9.55 -1.83 -4.77
CA ASP A 86 9.73 -2.54 -6.05
C ASP A 86 10.92 -1.98 -6.84
N HIS A 87 11.06 -0.65 -6.87
CA HIS A 87 12.19 0.01 -7.52
C HIS A 87 13.53 -0.23 -6.80
N MET A 88 13.52 -0.34 -5.47
CA MET A 88 14.71 -0.71 -4.69
C MET A 88 15.11 -2.16 -4.93
N ASP A 89 14.15 -3.08 -5.02
CA ASP A 89 14.40 -4.49 -5.31
C ASP A 89 14.97 -4.66 -6.73
N GLN A 90 14.41 -3.97 -7.73
CA GLN A 90 14.94 -3.95 -9.09
C GLN A 90 16.39 -3.45 -9.11
N ARG A 91 16.66 -2.29 -8.50
CA ARG A 91 18.00 -1.70 -8.51
C ARG A 91 19.02 -2.55 -7.76
N THR A 92 18.60 -3.24 -6.70
CA THR A 92 19.44 -4.19 -5.97
C THR A 92 19.83 -5.36 -6.87
N GLY A 93 18.89 -5.90 -7.66
CA GLY A 93 19.18 -6.92 -8.66
C GLY A 93 20.18 -6.44 -9.72
N GLU A 94 20.00 -5.21 -10.23
CA GLU A 94 20.91 -4.59 -11.21
C GLU A 94 22.34 -4.42 -10.70
N PHE A 95 22.55 -4.24 -9.39
CA PHE A 95 23.90 -4.17 -8.80
C PHE A 95 24.47 -5.54 -8.42
N THR A 96 23.63 -6.55 -8.19
CA THR A 96 24.07 -7.88 -7.77
C THR A 96 24.76 -8.61 -8.93
N GLU A 97 24.18 -8.61 -10.12
CA GLU A 97 24.75 -9.30 -11.28
C GLU A 97 26.15 -8.78 -11.69
N PRO A 98 26.38 -7.45 -11.82
CA PRO A 98 27.72 -6.93 -12.08
C PRO A 98 28.71 -7.24 -10.96
N THR A 99 28.26 -7.22 -9.71
CA THR A 99 29.11 -7.54 -8.55
C THR A 99 29.59 -8.98 -8.62
N GLU A 100 28.69 -9.94 -8.85
CA GLU A 100 29.05 -11.35 -9.04
C GLU A 100 29.99 -11.57 -10.22
N LYS A 101 29.73 -10.88 -11.34
CA LYS A 101 30.60 -10.90 -12.51
C LYS A 101 32.01 -10.40 -12.19
N ILE A 102 32.13 -9.27 -11.48
CA ILE A 102 33.43 -8.72 -11.05
C ILE A 102 34.15 -9.70 -10.13
N TYR A 103 33.45 -10.32 -9.16
CA TYR A 103 34.04 -11.32 -8.28
C TYR A 103 34.58 -12.53 -9.05
N SER A 104 33.83 -13.04 -10.03
CA SER A 104 34.30 -14.17 -10.86
C SER A 104 35.55 -13.82 -11.67
N MET A 105 35.60 -12.63 -12.26
CA MET A 105 36.77 -12.15 -13.01
C MET A 105 37.98 -11.95 -12.10
N LEU A 106 37.77 -11.40 -10.90
CA LEU A 106 38.82 -11.20 -9.93
C LEU A 106 39.42 -12.54 -9.46
N SER A 107 38.60 -13.53 -9.13
CA SER A 107 39.07 -14.86 -8.76
C SER A 107 39.93 -15.48 -9.87
N ARG A 108 39.48 -15.41 -11.13
CA ARG A 108 40.25 -15.95 -12.26
C ARG A 108 41.61 -15.25 -12.41
N ASN A 109 41.65 -13.93 -12.29
CA ASN A 109 42.90 -13.17 -12.38
C ASN A 109 43.86 -13.52 -11.22
N VAL A 110 43.33 -13.77 -10.02
CA VAL A 110 44.14 -14.20 -8.86
C VAL A 110 44.74 -15.59 -9.11
N GLU A 111 43.97 -16.51 -9.69
CA GLU A 111 44.45 -17.85 -10.07
C GLU A 111 45.53 -17.77 -11.15
N GLU A 112 45.33 -16.98 -12.20
CA GLU A 112 46.33 -16.75 -13.25
C GLU A 112 47.61 -16.12 -12.68
N ALA A 113 47.50 -15.09 -11.85
CA ALA A 113 48.65 -14.46 -11.20
C ALA A 113 49.40 -15.43 -10.28
N ALA A 114 48.69 -16.26 -9.52
CA ALA A 114 49.30 -17.30 -8.68
C ALA A 114 50.03 -18.36 -9.51
N ALA A 115 49.45 -18.76 -10.65
CA ALA A 115 50.09 -19.69 -11.58
C ALA A 115 51.37 -19.09 -12.18
N SER A 116 51.33 -17.84 -12.65
CA SER A 116 52.51 -17.15 -13.19
C SER A 116 53.61 -16.97 -12.15
N LEU A 117 53.27 -16.65 -10.90
CA LEU A 117 54.24 -16.55 -9.81
C LEU A 117 54.91 -17.90 -9.52
N LYS A 118 54.13 -19.00 -9.53
CA LYS A 118 54.65 -20.35 -9.32
C LYS A 118 55.55 -20.81 -10.46
N GLU A 119 55.19 -20.50 -11.70
CA GLU A 119 56.03 -20.76 -12.87
C GLU A 119 57.36 -20.00 -12.75
N LEU A 120 57.30 -18.70 -12.40
CA LEU A 120 58.50 -17.89 -12.18
C LEU A 120 59.39 -18.49 -11.08
N GLU A 121 58.82 -18.91 -9.96
CA GLU A 121 59.56 -19.56 -8.87
C GLU A 121 60.31 -20.81 -9.36
N SER A 122 59.66 -21.65 -10.18
CA SER A 122 60.26 -22.86 -10.75
C SER A 122 61.40 -22.62 -11.76
N HIS A 123 61.52 -21.40 -12.29
CA HIS A 123 62.64 -21.03 -13.15
C HIS A 123 63.89 -20.61 -12.37
N TYR A 124 63.75 -20.27 -11.09
CA TYR A 124 64.84 -19.79 -10.23
C TYR A 124 65.29 -20.81 -9.17
N TYR A 125 64.47 -21.80 -8.84
CA TYR A 125 64.76 -22.89 -7.90
C TYR A 125 64.59 -24.26 -8.56
#